data_AF-A0A524K770-F1
#
_entry.id   AF-A0A524K770-F1
#
_cell.length_a   1.000
_cell.length_b   1.000
_cell.length_c   1.000
_cell.angle_alpha   90.00
_cell.angle_beta   90.00
_cell.angle_gamma   90.00
#
_symmetry.space_group_name_H-M   'P 1'
#
loop_
_entity.id
_entity.type
_entity.pdbx_description
1 polymer ?
#
loop_
_entity_poly.entity_id
_entity_poly.type
_entity_poly.pdbx_seq_one_letter_code
_entity_poly.pdbx_strand_id
1 'polypeptide(L)'
;MERIRKALERAGQDRMMTATDVLRRSPSADHQTDLSTGVRYTMTRTVEVSQQTLLDNRIIAALPEHKFKDSYRMLRTRVLQTMRNNNWTSVAVSGPATGCGKTLTAINLAISLAMEVTHTVLLVDLDLRKPTIHKYFGYEPELGLSDYLTTDVPLHQLLFTPSIDRLVVLPGRKVLPNSAEMLRSPRMISLVNELKTRYPDRLVVFDLPPIRPPTTRWLSRRIPTAS
;
A
#
# COMPACT_ATOMS: atom_id res chain seq x y z
N MET A 1 -17.51 -62.19 1.37
CA MET A 1 -17.33 -60.83 0.78
C MET A 1 -18.68 -60.10 0.58
N GLU A 2 -19.69 -60.33 1.44
CA GLU A 2 -21.06 -59.83 1.20
C GLU A 2 -21.60 -58.90 2.30
N ARG A 3 -20.88 -58.81 3.43
CA ARG A 3 -21.24 -57.90 4.54
C ARG A 3 -20.84 -56.45 4.31
N ILE A 4 -19.84 -56.18 3.47
CA ILE A 4 -19.34 -54.82 3.21
C ILE A 4 -20.24 -54.09 2.18
N ARG A 5 -20.79 -54.80 1.19
CA ARG A 5 -21.72 -54.20 0.20
C ARG A 5 -23.03 -53.74 0.84
N LYS A 6 -23.55 -54.49 1.81
CA LYS A 6 -24.79 -54.16 2.54
C LYS A 6 -24.67 -52.95 3.49
N ALA A 7 -23.44 -52.54 3.84
CA ALA A 7 -23.18 -51.33 4.63
C ALA A 7 -23.14 -50.05 3.78
N LEU A 8 -22.75 -50.15 2.51
CA LEU A 8 -22.70 -49.01 1.58
C LEU A 8 -24.08 -48.61 1.05
N GLU A 9 -25.00 -49.57 0.90
CA GLU A 9 -26.37 -49.28 0.43
C GLU A 9 -27.24 -48.58 1.50
N ARG A 10 -27.02 -48.85 2.80
CA ARG A 10 -27.72 -48.16 3.90
C ARG A 10 -27.23 -46.72 4.09
N ALA A 11 -25.96 -46.44 3.84
CA ALA A 11 -25.42 -45.07 3.89
C ALA A 11 -25.85 -44.20 2.69
N GLY A 12 -26.30 -44.82 1.59
CA GLY A 12 -26.82 -44.12 0.41
C GLY A 12 -28.29 -43.70 0.54
N GLN A 13 -29.09 -44.43 1.32
CA GLN A 13 -30.54 -44.17 1.45
C GLN A 13 -30.85 -43.07 2.48
N ASP A 14 -30.06 -42.92 3.54
CA ASP A 14 -30.24 -41.85 4.53
C ASP A 14 -29.88 -40.45 3.99
N ARG A 15 -29.09 -40.38 2.91
CA ARG A 15 -28.79 -39.12 2.20
C ARG A 15 -29.86 -38.71 1.18
N MET A 16 -30.80 -39.60 0.84
CA MET A 16 -31.88 -39.31 -0.14
C MET A 16 -33.18 -38.82 0.52
N MET A 17 -33.34 -38.87 1.85
CA MET A 17 -34.53 -38.34 2.54
C MET A 17 -34.40 -36.92 3.11
N THR A 18 -33.21 -36.31 3.08
CA THR A 18 -33.01 -34.90 3.48
C THR A 18 -33.01 -33.92 2.31
N ALA A 19 -33.18 -34.41 1.08
CA ALA A 19 -32.99 -33.63 -0.15
C ALA A 19 -34.28 -33.06 -0.77
N THR A 20 -35.44 -33.20 -0.13
CA THR A 20 -36.73 -32.79 -0.72
C THR A 20 -37.38 -31.53 -0.12
N ASP A 21 -36.82 -30.91 0.91
CA ASP A 21 -37.50 -29.79 1.62
C ASP A 21 -36.83 -28.41 1.52
N VAL A 22 -35.82 -28.24 0.66
CA VAL A 22 -35.15 -26.93 0.45
C VAL A 22 -35.39 -26.33 -0.95
N LEU A 23 -36.11 -27.04 -1.82
CA LEU A 23 -36.55 -26.55 -3.14
C LEU A 23 -37.79 -25.66 -3.04
N ARG A 24 -37.68 -24.54 -2.32
CA ARG A 24 -38.66 -23.44 -2.45
C ARG A 24 -38.07 -22.09 -2.06
N ARG A 25 -37.07 -21.63 -2.83
CA ARG A 25 -36.75 -20.20 -3.04
C ARG A 25 -35.65 -20.07 -4.11
N SER A 26 -36.03 -19.54 -5.26
CA SER A 26 -35.16 -18.96 -6.29
C SER A 26 -35.71 -17.57 -6.61
N PRO A 27 -35.02 -16.72 -7.38
CA PRO A 27 -33.62 -16.27 -7.23
C PRO A 27 -33.53 -14.73 -7.33
N SER A 28 -32.52 -14.10 -6.72
CA SER A 28 -32.10 -12.76 -7.13
C SER A 28 -30.66 -12.83 -7.63
N ALA A 29 -30.52 -12.35 -8.86
CA ALA A 29 -29.44 -12.56 -9.82
C ALA A 29 -28.03 -12.19 -9.35
N ASP A 30 -27.09 -12.93 -9.96
CA ASP A 30 -25.72 -12.55 -10.30
C ASP A 30 -24.70 -12.39 -9.16
N HIS A 31 -24.25 -13.53 -8.66
CA HIS A 31 -22.85 -13.71 -8.29
C HIS A 31 -22.26 -14.82 -9.16
N GLN A 32 -21.96 -14.49 -10.41
CA GLN A 32 -21.06 -15.31 -11.21
C GLN A 32 -19.69 -15.29 -10.54
N THR A 33 -19.32 -16.48 -10.07
CA THR A 33 -17.98 -16.90 -9.72
C THR A 33 -17.02 -16.58 -10.84
N ASP A 34 -16.17 -15.58 -10.64
CA ASP A 34 -14.96 -15.41 -11.44
C ASP A 34 -13.75 -15.93 -10.64
N LEU A 35 -13.13 -16.98 -11.17
CA LEU A 35 -11.95 -17.66 -10.65
C LEU A 35 -10.69 -16.95 -11.15
N SER A 36 -10.54 -15.68 -10.82
CA SER A 36 -9.27 -14.95 -10.93
C SER A 36 -8.79 -14.59 -9.51
N THR A 37 -7.49 -14.74 -9.29
CA THR A 37 -6.77 -14.55 -8.02
C THR A 37 -6.73 -13.07 -7.59
N GLY A 38 -7.89 -12.42 -7.56
CA GLY A 38 -8.07 -11.03 -7.20
C GLY A 38 -7.98 -10.84 -5.69
N VAL A 39 -7.05 -9.98 -5.26
CA VAL A 39 -6.98 -9.49 -3.89
C VAL A 39 -8.32 -8.84 -3.55
N ARG A 40 -9.08 -9.43 -2.63
CA ARG A 40 -10.37 -8.86 -2.18
C ARG A 40 -10.09 -7.67 -1.25
N TYR A 41 -10.18 -6.46 -1.80
CA TYR A 41 -10.18 -5.22 -1.02
C TYR A 41 -11.57 -5.00 -0.43
N THR A 42 -11.86 -5.56 0.75
CA THR A 42 -13.23 -5.57 1.28
C THR A 42 -13.75 -4.20 1.72
N MET A 43 -12.89 -3.19 1.92
CA MET A 43 -13.29 -1.86 2.45
C MET A 43 -12.46 -0.66 1.95
N THR A 44 -11.59 -0.82 0.95
CA THR A 44 -10.70 0.27 0.49
C THR A 44 -11.34 1.04 -0.66
N ARG A 45 -11.29 2.38 -0.62
CA ARG A 45 -11.79 3.22 -1.72
C ARG A 45 -10.90 3.06 -2.96
N THR A 46 -11.49 2.72 -4.10
CA THR A 46 -10.78 2.69 -5.38
C THR A 46 -10.83 4.07 -6.03
N VAL A 47 -9.71 4.51 -6.57
CA VAL A 47 -9.59 5.75 -7.35
C VAL A 47 -9.11 5.39 -8.75
N GLU A 48 -9.94 5.72 -9.74
CA GLU A 48 -9.61 5.63 -11.17
C GLU A 48 -8.54 6.68 -11.50
N VAL A 49 -7.35 6.23 -11.89
CA VAL A 49 -6.24 7.13 -12.28
C VAL A 49 -6.01 6.99 -13.78
N SER A 50 -6.24 8.09 -14.52
CA SER A 50 -6.07 8.08 -15.97
C SER A 50 -4.59 7.88 -16.37
N GLN A 51 -4.36 7.24 -17.52
CA GLN A 51 -3.00 7.08 -18.05
C GLN A 51 -2.30 8.42 -18.29
N GLN A 52 -3.04 9.47 -18.66
CA GLN A 52 -2.50 10.81 -18.83
C GLN A 52 -1.96 11.37 -17.51
N THR A 53 -2.71 11.22 -16.41
CA THR A 53 -2.26 11.62 -15.07
C THR A 53 -0.99 10.89 -14.66
N LEU A 54 -0.90 9.58 -14.96
CA LEU A 54 0.31 8.79 -14.69
C LEU A 54 1.51 9.31 -15.49
N LEU A 55 1.32 9.66 -16.76
CA LEU A 55 2.35 10.24 -17.63
C LEU A 55 2.82 11.62 -17.13
N ASP A 56 1.88 12.54 -16.89
CA ASP A 56 2.16 13.92 -16.47
C ASP A 56 2.93 13.94 -15.14
N ASN A 57 2.56 13.05 -14.22
CA ASN A 57 3.18 12.90 -12.92
C ASN A 57 4.38 11.93 -12.90
N ARG A 58 4.80 11.43 -14.07
CA ARG A 58 5.97 10.53 -14.27
C ARG A 58 5.87 9.22 -13.48
N ILE A 59 4.66 8.72 -13.26
CA ILE A 59 4.39 7.39 -12.69
C ILE A 59 4.56 6.35 -13.79
N ILE A 60 5.81 6.16 -14.20
CA ILE A 60 6.17 5.35 -15.37
C ILE A 60 6.08 3.85 -15.11
N ALA A 61 6.19 3.41 -13.86
CA ALA A 61 6.13 2.00 -13.51
C ALA A 61 4.76 1.40 -13.81
N ALA A 62 3.69 2.19 -13.73
CA ALA A 62 2.31 1.78 -14.01
C ALA A 62 1.95 1.76 -15.50
N LEU A 63 2.78 2.35 -16.37
CA LEU A 63 2.48 2.44 -17.80
C LEU A 63 2.80 1.12 -18.51
N PRO A 64 2.05 0.74 -19.57
CA PRO A 64 2.30 -0.48 -20.33
C PRO A 64 3.72 -0.52 -20.91
N GLU A 65 4.10 0.50 -21.68
CA GLU A 65 5.38 0.60 -22.38
C GLU A 65 6.04 1.97 -22.12
N HIS A 66 7.23 1.97 -21.52
CA HIS A 66 8.00 3.20 -21.29
C HIS A 66 9.49 2.90 -21.10
N LYS A 67 10.36 3.66 -21.76
CA LYS A 67 11.83 3.42 -21.80
C LYS A 67 12.54 3.41 -20.44
N PHE A 68 11.97 4.09 -19.44
CA PHE A 68 12.56 4.17 -18.10
C PHE A 68 11.97 3.13 -17.12
N LYS A 69 11.04 2.27 -17.58
CA LYS A 69 10.42 1.22 -16.75
C LYS A 69 11.45 0.19 -16.27
N ASP A 70 12.43 -0.13 -17.11
CA ASP A 70 13.49 -1.08 -16.76
C ASP A 70 14.40 -0.60 -15.62
N SER A 71 14.56 0.71 -15.46
CA SER A 71 15.29 1.28 -14.32
C SER A 71 14.59 0.97 -12.98
N TYR A 72 13.26 1.06 -12.94
CA TYR A 72 12.48 0.69 -11.74
C TYR A 72 12.38 -0.82 -11.56
N ARG A 73 12.34 -1.61 -12.64
CA ARG A 73 12.47 -3.08 -12.54
C ARG A 73 13.80 -3.50 -11.92
N MET A 74 14.91 -2.89 -12.35
CA MET A 74 16.23 -3.13 -11.77
C MET A 74 16.28 -2.74 -10.30
N LEU A 75 15.73 -1.56 -9.94
CA LEU A 75 15.66 -1.10 -8.55
C LEU A 75 14.85 -2.07 -7.69
N ARG A 76 13.66 -2.48 -8.16
CA ARG A 76 12.81 -3.47 -7.49
C ARG A 76 13.57 -4.76 -7.22
N THR A 77 14.25 -5.33 -8.23
CA THR A 77 14.99 -6.58 -8.06
C THR A 77 16.02 -6.47 -6.94
N ARG A 78 16.81 -5.39 -6.93
CA ARG A 78 17.82 -5.15 -5.89
C ARG A 78 17.17 -4.99 -4.51
N VAL A 79 16.13 -4.17 -4.41
CA VAL A 79 15.41 -3.93 -3.15
C VAL A 79 14.81 -5.23 -2.61
N LEU A 80 14.11 -6.01 -3.43
CA LEU A 80 13.51 -7.28 -3.01
C LEU A 80 14.57 -8.30 -2.57
N GLN A 81 15.69 -8.41 -3.30
CA GLN A 81 16.79 -9.29 -2.90
C GLN A 81 17.35 -8.90 -1.53
N THR A 82 17.64 -7.61 -1.33
CA THR A 82 18.12 -7.11 -0.03
C THR A 82 17.09 -7.34 1.08
N MET A 83 15.81 -7.08 0.81
CA MET A 83 14.74 -7.29 1.79
C MET A 83 14.63 -8.77 2.18
N ARG A 84 14.64 -9.70 1.21
CA ARG A 84 14.59 -11.15 1.47
C ARG A 84 15.80 -11.62 2.29
N ASN A 85 17.00 -11.19 1.93
CA ASN A 85 18.24 -11.59 2.62
C ASN A 85 18.27 -11.14 4.09
N ASN A 86 17.61 -10.03 4.41
CA ASN A 86 17.56 -9.49 5.77
C ASN A 86 16.22 -9.77 6.48
N ASN A 87 15.33 -10.54 5.85
CA ASN A 87 13.97 -10.82 6.33
C ASN A 87 13.16 -9.52 6.66
N TRP A 88 13.31 -8.50 5.80
CA TRP A 88 12.63 -7.21 5.93
C TRP A 88 11.30 -7.20 5.16
N THR A 89 10.29 -6.58 5.77
CA THR A 89 8.95 -6.36 5.17
C THR A 89 8.68 -4.89 4.86
N SER A 90 9.62 -4.00 5.13
CA SER A 90 9.46 -2.57 4.90
C SER A 90 10.73 -1.90 4.39
N VAL A 91 10.58 -0.91 3.52
CA VAL A 91 11.65 -0.05 3.02
C VAL A 91 11.22 1.41 3.13
N ALA A 92 12.16 2.28 3.46
CA ALA A 92 11.94 3.71 3.49
C ALA A 92 12.74 4.41 2.40
N VAL A 93 12.11 5.37 1.72
CA VAL A 93 12.72 6.20 0.68
C VAL A 93 12.80 7.62 1.21
N SER A 94 14.01 8.17 1.24
CA SER A 94 14.27 9.57 1.56
C SER A 94 15.25 10.14 0.55
N GLY A 95 15.54 11.44 0.66
CA GLY A 95 16.52 12.11 -0.17
C GLY A 95 17.23 13.25 0.55
N PRO A 96 18.30 13.79 -0.05
CA PRO A 96 19.13 14.82 0.58
C PRO A 96 18.47 16.21 0.60
N ALA A 97 17.50 16.45 -0.28
CA ALA A 97 16.84 17.74 -0.43
C ALA A 97 15.40 17.61 -0.93
N THR A 98 14.59 18.65 -0.71
CA THR A 98 13.28 18.78 -1.34
C THR A 98 13.43 18.85 -2.86
N GLY A 99 12.56 18.16 -3.61
CA GLY A 99 12.57 18.20 -5.07
C GLY A 99 13.52 17.20 -5.76
N CYS A 100 14.30 16.41 -5.01
CA CYS A 100 15.19 15.39 -5.58
C CYS A 100 14.49 14.16 -6.21
N GLY A 101 13.15 14.16 -6.25
CA GLY A 101 12.38 13.02 -6.78
C GLY A 101 12.16 11.87 -5.81
N LYS A 102 12.47 12.01 -4.50
CA LYS A 102 12.25 10.94 -3.49
C LYS A 102 10.84 10.34 -3.51
N THR A 103 9.80 11.18 -3.53
CA THR A 103 8.40 10.76 -3.51
C THR A 103 8.03 10.05 -4.81
N LEU A 104 8.50 10.57 -5.96
CA LEU A 104 8.32 9.94 -7.26
C LEU A 104 8.99 8.56 -7.33
N THR A 105 10.20 8.44 -6.76
CA THR A 105 10.91 7.17 -6.64
C THR A 105 10.17 6.20 -5.72
N ALA A 106 9.65 6.66 -4.59
CA ALA A 106 8.85 5.83 -3.67
C ALA A 106 7.58 5.29 -4.36
N ILE A 107 6.85 6.13 -5.09
CA ILE A 107 5.65 5.75 -5.84
C ILE A 107 5.98 4.70 -6.91
N ASN A 108 6.96 4.98 -7.78
CA ASN A 108 7.31 4.05 -8.86
C ASN A 108 7.91 2.74 -8.33
N LEU A 109 8.68 2.78 -7.24
CA LEU A 109 9.18 1.58 -6.58
C LEU A 109 8.02 0.76 -6.01
N ALA A 110 7.07 1.39 -5.32
CA ALA A 110 5.90 0.71 -4.76
C ALA A 110 5.05 0.03 -5.85
N ILE A 111 4.82 0.70 -6.97
CA ILE A 111 4.11 0.13 -8.12
C ILE A 111 4.91 -1.03 -8.71
N SER A 112 6.22 -0.87 -8.89
CA SER A 112 7.07 -1.94 -9.43
C SER A 112 7.05 -3.17 -8.53
N LEU A 113 7.10 -2.99 -7.21
CA LEU A 113 6.95 -4.05 -6.21
C LEU A 113 5.56 -4.71 -6.29
N ALA A 114 4.49 -3.93 -6.49
CA ALA A 114 3.12 -4.44 -6.57
C ALA A 114 2.88 -5.31 -7.82
N MET A 115 3.67 -5.11 -8.88
CA MET A 115 3.67 -5.98 -10.06
C MET A 115 4.20 -7.40 -9.78
N GLU A 116 4.85 -7.64 -8.62
CA GLU A 116 5.20 -9.00 -8.21
C GLU A 116 3.97 -9.74 -7.68
N VAL A 117 3.66 -10.88 -8.31
CA VAL A 117 2.45 -11.69 -8.05
C VAL A 117 2.40 -12.30 -6.65
N THR A 118 3.50 -12.23 -5.89
CA THR A 118 3.59 -12.81 -4.54
C THR A 118 3.30 -11.83 -3.42
N HIS A 119 3.32 -10.52 -3.67
CA HIS A 119 3.24 -9.52 -2.61
C HIS A 119 2.08 -8.55 -2.82
N THR A 120 1.60 -7.98 -1.71
CA THR A 120 0.82 -6.75 -1.71
C THR A 120 1.69 -5.61 -1.21
N VAL A 121 1.47 -4.40 -1.70
CA VAL A 121 2.28 -3.24 -1.35
C VAL A 121 1.42 -2.15 -0.73
N LEU A 122 1.87 -1.65 0.41
CA LEU A 122 1.34 -0.45 1.03
C LEU A 122 2.34 0.70 0.88
N LEU A 123 1.95 1.75 0.19
CA LEU A 123 2.69 3.00 0.12
C LEU A 123 2.18 3.98 1.18
N VAL A 124 3.07 4.50 2.03
CA VAL A 124 2.71 5.39 3.13
C VAL A 124 3.42 6.73 2.97
N ASP A 125 2.65 7.82 2.98
CA ASP A 125 3.17 9.18 2.98
C ASP A 125 3.52 9.61 4.42
N LEU A 126 4.80 9.52 4.79
CA LEU A 126 5.32 9.97 6.08
C LEU A 126 5.94 11.38 6.01
N ASP A 127 5.92 12.05 4.85
CA ASP A 127 6.32 13.45 4.73
C ASP A 127 5.17 14.37 5.13
N LEU A 128 4.76 14.30 6.39
CA LEU A 128 3.62 15.05 6.95
C LEU A 128 3.81 16.58 6.92
N ARG A 129 5.01 17.06 6.59
CA ARG A 129 5.29 18.50 6.38
C ARG A 129 4.85 18.97 5.00
N LYS A 130 4.92 18.07 4.01
CA LYS A 130 4.53 18.35 2.62
C LYS A 130 3.99 17.06 1.97
N PRO A 131 2.83 16.58 2.42
CA PRO A 131 2.23 15.37 1.87
C PRO A 131 1.89 15.60 0.40
N THR A 132 2.36 14.71 -0.46
CA THR A 132 2.26 14.91 -1.92
C THR A 132 1.81 13.67 -2.67
N ILE A 133 1.83 12.47 -2.07
CA ILE A 133 1.54 11.23 -2.79
C ILE A 133 0.16 11.25 -3.44
N HIS A 134 -0.87 11.73 -2.73
CA HIS A 134 -2.23 11.80 -3.25
C HIS A 134 -2.33 12.66 -4.53
N LYS A 135 -1.57 13.76 -4.61
CA LYS A 135 -1.52 14.66 -5.77
C LYS A 135 -0.94 13.99 -7.01
N TYR A 136 0.03 13.10 -6.84
CA TYR A 136 0.59 12.30 -7.94
C TYR A 136 -0.47 11.38 -8.58
N PHE A 137 -1.46 10.93 -7.81
CA PHE A 137 -2.57 10.13 -8.31
C PHE A 137 -3.78 10.97 -8.76
N GLY A 138 -3.68 12.31 -8.73
CA GLY A 138 -4.82 13.19 -9.05
C GLY A 138 -5.98 13.07 -8.06
N TYR A 139 -5.70 12.61 -6.83
CA TYR A 139 -6.70 12.33 -5.81
C TYR A 139 -6.59 13.31 -4.65
N GLU A 140 -7.73 13.80 -4.15
CA GLU A 140 -7.81 14.64 -2.96
C GLU A 140 -8.51 13.85 -1.82
N PRO A 141 -7.75 13.34 -0.84
CA PRO A 141 -8.31 12.48 0.21
C PRO A 141 -9.08 13.27 1.26
N GLU A 142 -10.24 12.74 1.68
CA GLU A 142 -11.03 13.28 2.79
C GLU A 142 -10.42 12.99 4.17
N LEU A 143 -9.59 11.95 4.28
CA LEU A 143 -8.92 11.52 5.51
C LEU A 143 -7.49 11.07 5.16
N GLY A 144 -6.55 11.32 6.06
CA GLY A 144 -5.17 10.87 5.89
C GLY A 144 -4.47 10.60 7.20
N LEU A 145 -3.20 10.21 7.13
CA LEU A 145 -2.38 9.82 8.27
C LEU A 145 -2.35 10.91 9.35
N SER A 146 -2.32 12.18 8.96
CA SER A 146 -2.41 13.30 9.91
C SER A 146 -3.72 13.27 10.71
N ASP A 147 -4.85 12.93 10.09
CA ASP A 147 -6.13 12.80 10.79
C ASP A 147 -6.10 11.58 11.73
N TYR A 148 -5.54 10.43 11.33
CA TYR A 148 -5.37 9.28 12.25
C TYR A 148 -4.51 9.60 13.47
N LEU A 149 -3.45 10.40 13.33
CA LEU A 149 -2.57 10.73 14.45
C LEU A 149 -3.19 11.73 15.42
N THR A 150 -4.15 12.53 14.98
CA THR A 150 -4.77 13.61 15.77
C THR A 150 -6.19 13.29 16.24
N THR A 151 -6.86 12.35 15.59
CA THR A 151 -8.27 11.99 15.83
C THR A 151 -8.44 10.47 15.79
N ASP A 152 -9.56 9.97 16.33
CA ASP A 152 -9.81 8.53 16.45
C ASP A 152 -10.55 7.94 15.24
N VAL A 153 -9.96 8.12 14.06
CA VAL A 153 -10.48 7.59 12.79
C VAL A 153 -9.88 6.21 12.53
N PRO A 154 -10.68 5.21 12.13
CA PRO A 154 -10.18 3.85 11.90
C PRO A 154 -9.36 3.76 10.60
N LEU A 155 -8.25 3.02 10.65
CA LEU A 155 -7.25 2.94 9.58
C LEU A 155 -7.82 2.65 8.18
N HIS A 156 -8.81 1.74 8.08
CA HIS A 156 -9.36 1.32 6.79
C HIS A 156 -10.02 2.46 6.00
N GLN A 157 -10.52 3.50 6.68
CA GLN A 157 -11.15 4.67 6.03
C GLN A 157 -10.12 5.62 5.39
N LEU A 158 -8.85 5.51 5.76
CA LEU A 158 -7.78 6.36 5.24
C LEU A 158 -7.16 5.79 3.96
N LEU A 159 -7.34 4.50 3.72
CA LEU A 159 -6.67 3.79 2.64
C LEU A 159 -7.41 4.01 1.31
N PHE A 160 -6.65 4.18 0.23
CA PHE A 160 -7.18 4.15 -1.13
C PHE A 160 -6.32 3.29 -2.05
N THR A 161 -6.90 2.80 -3.14
CA THR A 161 -6.22 1.99 -4.17
C THR A 161 -6.30 2.71 -5.52
N PRO A 162 -5.18 3.07 -6.16
CA PRO A 162 -5.16 3.89 -7.38
C PRO A 162 -5.43 3.11 -8.68
N SER A 163 -6.36 2.16 -8.71
CA SER A 163 -6.63 1.26 -9.86
C SER A 163 -5.38 0.54 -10.38
N ILE A 164 -4.44 0.28 -9.47
CA ILE A 164 -3.23 -0.52 -9.71
C ILE A 164 -3.33 -1.73 -8.79
N ASP A 165 -3.27 -2.91 -9.40
CA ASP A 165 -3.35 -4.18 -8.68
C ASP A 165 -2.30 -4.26 -7.57
N ARG A 166 -2.70 -4.85 -6.44
CA ARG A 166 -1.83 -5.11 -5.27
C ARG A 166 -1.25 -3.86 -4.61
N LEU A 167 -1.64 -2.65 -5.03
CA LEU A 167 -1.19 -1.40 -4.43
C LEU A 167 -2.29 -0.77 -3.56
N VAL A 168 -1.92 -0.42 -2.34
CA VAL A 168 -2.73 0.38 -1.42
C VAL A 168 -1.90 1.59 -0.98
N VAL A 169 -2.55 2.72 -0.77
CA VAL A 169 -1.89 3.96 -0.38
C VAL A 169 -2.52 4.52 0.89
N LEU A 170 -1.67 4.93 1.83
CA LEU A 170 -2.01 5.70 3.03
C LEU A 170 -1.49 7.15 2.86
N PRO A 171 -2.36 8.12 2.53
CA PRO A 171 -1.95 9.50 2.23
C PRO A 171 -1.75 10.35 3.49
N GLY A 172 -0.92 11.40 3.41
CA GLY A 172 -0.64 12.32 4.53
C GLY A 172 -1.56 13.56 4.60
N ARG A 173 -2.50 13.73 3.66
CA ARG A 173 -3.49 14.83 3.55
C ARG A 173 -3.06 16.22 4.06
N LYS A 174 -3.25 16.51 5.35
CA LYS A 174 -2.99 17.83 5.97
C LYS A 174 -1.55 17.95 6.44
N VAL A 175 -0.97 19.13 6.25
CA VAL A 175 0.32 19.49 6.84
C VAL A 175 0.19 19.45 8.36
N LEU A 176 1.11 18.73 9.02
CA LEU A 176 1.17 18.61 10.47
C LEU A 176 2.39 19.38 11.00
N PRO A 177 2.21 20.53 11.68
CA PRO A 177 3.32 21.37 12.14
C PRO A 177 4.29 20.62 13.07
N ASN A 178 3.76 19.76 13.95
CA ASN A 178 4.53 18.97 14.92
C ASN A 178 4.88 17.57 14.39
N SER A 179 5.12 17.45 13.08
CA SER A 179 5.31 16.15 12.41
C SER A 179 6.37 15.26 13.07
N ALA A 180 7.49 15.86 13.53
CA ALA A 180 8.59 15.10 14.14
C ALA A 180 8.20 14.46 15.47
N GLU A 181 7.42 15.15 16.30
CA GLU A 181 6.91 14.64 17.57
C GLU A 181 5.85 13.56 17.32
N MET A 182 4.96 13.80 16.37
CA MET A 182 3.89 12.87 16.01
C MET A 182 4.43 11.55 15.46
N LEU A 183 5.51 11.59 14.66
CA LEU A 183 6.21 10.39 14.18
C LEU A 183 6.86 9.58 15.31
N ARG A 184 7.16 10.20 16.46
CA ARG A 184 7.72 9.54 17.65
C ARG A 184 6.64 9.11 18.66
N SER A 185 5.38 9.43 18.39
CA SER A 185 4.28 9.13 19.31
C SER A 185 4.06 7.61 19.45
N PRO A 186 3.56 7.14 20.61
CA PRO A 186 3.15 5.74 20.76
C PRO A 186 2.13 5.30 19.71
N ARG A 187 1.23 6.21 19.29
CA ARG A 187 0.22 5.95 18.26
C ARG A 187 0.84 5.64 16.90
N MET A 188 1.92 6.33 16.51
CA MET A 188 2.66 6.00 15.28
C MET A 188 3.35 4.64 15.38
N ILE A 189 3.96 4.33 16.52
CA ILE A 189 4.62 3.03 16.74
C ILE A 189 3.59 1.89 16.60
N SER A 190 2.42 2.02 17.23
CA SER A 190 1.33 1.06 17.11
C SER A 190 0.83 0.93 15.67
N LEU A 191 0.69 2.05 14.95
CA LEU A 191 0.30 2.03 13.55
C LEU A 191 1.30 1.26 12.70
N VAL A 192 2.60 1.57 12.78
CA VAL A 192 3.63 0.89 11.97
C VAL A 192 3.64 -0.61 12.26
N ASN A 193 3.46 -1.00 13.54
CA ASN A 193 3.33 -2.41 13.90
C ASN A 193 2.09 -3.04 13.27
N GLU A 194 0.92 -2.41 13.36
CA GLU A 194 -0.31 -2.87 12.71
C GLU A 194 -0.12 -3.02 11.19
N LEU A 195 0.49 -2.04 10.53
CA LEU A 195 0.72 -2.07 9.08
C LEU A 195 1.61 -3.24 8.63
N LYS A 196 2.57 -3.64 9.47
CA LYS A 196 3.51 -4.72 9.18
C LYS A 196 2.97 -6.11 9.52
N THR A 197 2.14 -6.23 10.56
CA THR A 197 1.68 -7.55 11.05
C THR A 197 0.35 -7.99 10.46
N ARG A 198 -0.48 -7.06 9.98
CA ARG A 198 -1.85 -7.35 9.52
C ARG A 198 -1.91 -8.26 8.30
N TYR A 199 -0.86 -8.32 7.49
CA TYR A 199 -0.81 -9.14 6.28
C TYR A 199 0.59 -9.76 6.10
N PRO A 200 0.72 -11.10 6.04
CA PRO A 200 2.02 -11.76 5.99
C PRO A 200 2.83 -11.42 4.73
N ASP A 201 2.16 -11.28 3.58
CA ASP A 201 2.80 -11.03 2.28
C ASP A 201 2.88 -9.53 1.93
N ARG A 202 2.71 -8.64 2.90
CA ARG A 202 2.69 -7.19 2.66
C ARG A 202 4.10 -6.60 2.76
N LEU A 203 4.47 -5.87 1.72
CA LEU A 203 5.61 -4.96 1.74
C LEU A 203 5.13 -3.54 2.01
N VAL A 204 5.84 -2.81 2.86
CA VAL A 204 5.52 -1.41 3.17
C VAL A 204 6.61 -0.49 2.63
N VAL A 205 6.23 0.49 1.81
CA VAL A 205 7.11 1.54 1.29
C VAL A 205 6.76 2.85 1.99
N PHE A 206 7.72 3.43 2.71
CA PHE A 206 7.54 4.71 3.39
C PHE A 206 8.21 5.84 2.60
N ASP A 207 7.46 6.87 2.18
CA ASP A 207 8.05 8.14 1.70
C ASP A 207 8.34 9.04 2.89
N LEU A 208 9.62 9.30 3.13
CA LEU A 208 10.07 10.12 4.25
C LEU A 208 10.39 11.56 3.82
N PRO A 209 10.34 12.52 4.76
CA PRO A 209 10.90 13.85 4.53
C PRO A 209 12.39 13.79 4.15
N PRO A 210 12.93 14.82 3.47
CA PRO A 210 14.36 14.88 3.19
C PRO A 210 15.21 14.89 4.46
N ILE A 211 16.29 14.09 4.46
CA ILE A 211 17.30 14.10 5.52
C ILE A 211 18.18 15.32 5.28
N ARG A 212 17.87 16.43 5.95
CA ARG A 212 18.67 17.65 5.84
C ARG A 212 20.00 17.43 6.59
N PRO A 213 21.16 17.53 5.94
CA PRO A 213 22.43 17.57 6.68
C PRO A 213 22.43 18.78 7.63
N PRO A 214 23.11 18.70 8.80
CA PRO A 214 23.22 19.85 9.70
C PRO A 214 23.70 21.05 8.89
N THR A 215 22.85 22.07 8.79
CA THR A 215 23.10 23.19 7.88
C THR A 215 24.30 23.98 8.39
N THR A 216 25.31 24.18 7.55
CA THR A 216 26.50 25.03 7.81
C THR A 216 26.17 26.52 8.03
N ARG A 217 24.88 26.90 7.98
CA ARG A 217 24.38 28.26 8.25
C ARG A 217 24.67 28.76 9.68
N TRP A 218 25.07 27.86 10.58
CA TRP A 218 25.60 28.21 11.90
C TRP A 218 26.99 28.87 11.84
N LEU A 219 27.80 28.59 10.81
CA LEU A 219 29.15 29.16 10.67
C LEU A 219 29.15 30.56 10.02
N SER A 220 28.21 30.87 9.12
CA SER A 220 28.17 32.18 8.46
C SER A 220 27.62 33.32 9.31
N ARG A 221 27.17 33.06 10.54
CA ARG A 221 26.69 34.08 11.49
C ARG A 221 27.65 34.39 12.64
N ARG A 222 28.83 33.75 12.71
CA ARG A 222 29.76 33.90 13.85
C ARG A 222 31.20 34.26 13.48
N ILE A 223 31.50 34.55 12.22
CA ILE A 223 32.79 35.14 11.85
C ILE A 223 32.54 36.61 11.51
N PRO A 224 32.84 37.56 12.41
CA PRO A 224 32.95 38.96 12.02
C PRO A 224 34.05 39.03 10.96
N THR A 225 33.72 39.54 9.78
CA THR A 225 34.73 39.97 8.82
C THR A 225 35.48 41.13 9.48
N ALA A 226 36.68 40.87 9.98
CA ALA A 226 37.61 41.92 10.38
C ALA A 226 37.90 42.78 9.14
N SER A 227 37.63 44.08 9.27
CA SER A 227 38.03 45.12 8.31
C SER A 227 39.53 45.38 8.42
#